data_AF-M5JUE7-F1
#
_entry.id   AF-M5JUE7-F1
#
_cell.length_a   1.000
_cell.length_b   1.000
_cell.length_c   1.000
_cell.angle_alpha   90.00
_cell.angle_beta   90.00
_cell.angle_gamma   90.00
#
_symmetry.space_group_name_H-M   'P 1'
#
loop_
_entity.id
_entity.type
_entity.pdbx_description
1 polymer ?
#
loop_
_entity_poly.entity_id
_entity_poly.type
_entity_poly.pdbx_seq_one_letter_code
_entity_poly.pdbx_strand_id
1 'polypeptide(L)'
;MNENEAHCLALLREADRDRYLSVLYAPEDRRGGLAALYAFNAEIARIRELVHEPLPGEVRLQWWRDLIKGEARGSAEAHPVAAA
;
A
#
# COMPACT_ATOMS: atom_id res chain seq x y z
N MET A 1 -5.10 2.25 15.75
CA MET A 1 -5.08 2.25 14.28
C MET A 1 -5.57 3.60 13.79
N ASN A 2 -4.79 4.30 12.99
CA ASN A 2 -5.12 5.62 12.41
C ASN A 2 -5.98 5.47 11.14
N GLU A 3 -6.41 6.58 10.55
CA GLU A 3 -7.28 6.60 9.36
C GLU A 3 -6.63 5.92 8.14
N ASN A 4 -5.34 6.17 7.91
CA ASN A 4 -4.57 5.59 6.80
C ASN A 4 -4.41 4.07 6.96
N GLU A 5 -4.09 3.60 8.16
CA GLU A 5 -4.00 2.17 8.49
C GLU A 5 -5.37 1.46 8.34
N ALA A 6 -6.47 2.12 8.73
CA ALA A 6 -7.82 1.60 8.54
C ALA A 6 -8.18 1.51 7.05
N HIS A 7 -7.76 2.49 6.24
CA HIS A 7 -7.88 2.44 4.79
C HIS A 7 -7.10 1.26 4.20
N CYS A 8 -5.86 1.05 4.62
CA CYS A 8 -5.05 -0.10 4.20
C CYS A 8 -5.74 -1.43 4.51
N LEU A 9 -6.34 -1.55 5.71
CA LEU A 9 -7.07 -2.76 6.10
C LEU A 9 -8.34 -2.97 5.25
N ALA A 10 -9.06 -1.89 4.91
CA ALA A 10 -10.20 -1.95 4.00
C ALA A 10 -9.79 -2.37 2.57
N LEU A 11 -8.68 -1.80 2.06
CA LEU A 11 -8.12 -2.17 0.76
C LEU A 11 -7.78 -3.66 0.70
N LEU A 12 -7.15 -4.21 1.75
CA LEU A 12 -6.86 -5.65 1.83
C LEU A 12 -8.13 -6.49 1.83
N ARG A 13 -9.19 -6.03 2.51
CA ARG A 13 -10.46 -6.77 2.54
C ARG A 13 -11.02 -7.02 1.14
N GLU A 14 -10.81 -6.08 0.23
CA GLU A 14 -11.29 -6.15 -1.16
C GLU A 14 -10.29 -6.84 -2.08
N ALA A 15 -8.99 -6.61 -1.91
CA ALA A 15 -7.97 -7.02 -2.87
C ALA A 15 -7.18 -8.28 -2.50
N ASP A 16 -7.05 -8.59 -1.20
CA ASP A 16 -6.25 -9.71 -0.70
C ASP A 16 -6.84 -10.21 0.63
N ARG A 17 -7.89 -11.03 0.50
CA ARG A 17 -8.68 -11.52 1.63
C ARG A 17 -7.85 -12.31 2.63
N ASP A 18 -6.86 -13.08 2.15
CA ASP A 18 -6.01 -13.90 2.99
C ASP A 18 -5.11 -13.02 3.87
N ARG A 19 -4.52 -11.97 3.30
CA ARG A 19 -3.72 -11.00 4.07
C ARG A 19 -4.56 -10.12 4.98
N TYR A 20 -5.79 -9.79 4.59
CA TYR A 20 -6.73 -9.15 5.51
C TYR A 20 -6.94 -10.01 6.76
N LEU A 21 -7.21 -11.30 6.59
CA LEU A 21 -7.44 -12.22 7.71
C LEU A 21 -6.18 -12.40 8.55
N SER A 22 -4.99 -12.50 7.94
CA SER A 22 -3.73 -12.66 8.69
C SER A 22 -3.45 -11.47 9.61
N VAL A 23 -3.79 -10.24 9.19
CA VAL A 23 -3.67 -9.04 10.04
C VAL A 23 -4.56 -9.14 11.28
N LEU A 24 -5.75 -9.73 11.19
CA LEU A 24 -6.66 -9.85 12.34
C LEU A 24 -6.10 -10.75 13.45
N TYR A 25 -5.19 -11.68 13.12
CA TYR A 25 -4.52 -12.54 14.10
C TYR A 25 -3.31 -11.88 14.76
N ALA A 26 -2.82 -10.74 14.27
CA ALA A 26 -1.70 -10.02 14.87
C ALA A 26 -2.13 -9.27 16.15
N PRO A 27 -1.19 -8.98 17.08
CA PRO A 27 -1.40 -8.08 18.20
C PRO A 27 -1.94 -6.73 17.74
N GLU A 28 -2.88 -6.14 18.49
CA GLU A 28 -3.60 -4.93 18.09
C GLU A 28 -2.68 -3.75 17.74
N ASP A 29 -1.59 -3.58 18.48
CA ASP A 29 -0.56 -2.55 18.28
C ASP A 29 0.26 -2.74 17.00
N ARG A 30 0.20 -3.92 16.37
CA ARG A 30 0.94 -4.26 15.14
C ARG A 30 0.08 -4.32 13.89
N ARG A 31 -1.25 -4.35 14.05
CA ARG A 31 -2.18 -4.51 12.92
C ARG A 31 -2.07 -3.40 11.89
N GLY A 32 -1.91 -2.16 12.36
CA GLY A 32 -1.84 -0.98 11.50
C GLY A 32 -0.65 -1.02 10.54
N GLY A 33 0.57 -1.14 11.08
CA GLY A 33 1.78 -1.28 10.26
C GLY A 33 1.79 -2.52 9.36
N LEU A 34 1.25 -3.66 9.83
CA LEU A 34 1.09 -4.84 8.97
C LEU A 34 0.11 -4.61 7.82
N ALA A 35 -1.02 -3.94 8.08
CA ALA A 35 -1.97 -3.58 7.05
C ALA A 35 -1.34 -2.66 6.00
N ALA A 36 -0.55 -1.66 6.43
CA ALA A 36 0.16 -0.75 5.53
C ALA A 36 1.14 -1.50 4.61
N LEU A 37 1.98 -2.37 5.17
CA LEU A 37 2.94 -3.18 4.40
C LEU A 37 2.26 -4.09 3.39
N TYR A 38 1.17 -4.75 3.78
CA TYR A 38 0.44 -5.63 2.87
C TYR A 38 -0.34 -4.84 1.81
N ALA A 39 -0.93 -3.70 2.15
CA ALA A 39 -1.61 -2.82 1.21
C ALA A 39 -0.63 -2.30 0.14
N PHE A 40 0.56 -1.85 0.55
CA PHE A 40 1.64 -1.47 -0.37
C PHE A 40 1.96 -2.61 -1.34
N ASN A 41 2.18 -3.83 -0.83
CA ASN A 41 2.45 -4.97 -1.70
C ASN A 41 1.29 -5.25 -2.68
N ALA A 42 0.04 -5.17 -2.22
CA ALA A 42 -1.14 -5.36 -3.06
C ALA A 42 -1.20 -4.33 -4.20
N GLU A 43 -0.84 -3.07 -3.92
CA GLU A 43 -0.76 -2.04 -4.96
C GLU A 43 0.34 -2.29 -5.98
N ILE A 44 1.55 -2.64 -5.52
CA ILE A 44 2.65 -2.99 -6.43
C ILE A 44 2.27 -4.16 -7.34
N ALA A 45 1.65 -5.20 -6.77
CA ALA A 45 1.19 -6.36 -7.53
C ALA A 45 0.13 -5.98 -8.59
N ARG A 46 -0.78 -5.07 -8.25
CA ARG A 46 -1.87 -4.64 -9.15
C ARG A 46 -1.40 -3.74 -10.31
N ILE A 47 -0.26 -3.06 -10.19
CA ILE A 47 0.25 -2.18 -11.25
C ILE A 47 0.32 -2.94 -12.58
N ARG A 48 0.88 -4.16 -12.58
CA ARG A 48 1.03 -4.98 -13.80
C ARG A 48 -0.31 -5.34 -14.46
N GLU A 49 -1.39 -5.38 -13.69
CA GLU A 49 -2.73 -5.79 -14.14
C GLU A 49 -3.50 -4.61 -14.73
N LEU A 50 -3.17 -3.38 -14.32
CA LEU A 50 -3.85 -2.16 -14.75
C LEU A 50 -3.18 -1.49 -15.95
N VAL A 51 -1.88 -1.66 -16.12
CA VAL A 51 -1.11 -0.97 -17.17
C VAL A 51 -1.12 -1.76 -18.47
N HIS A 52 -1.55 -1.09 -19.53
CA HIS A 52 -1.61 -1.65 -20.89
C HIS A 52 -0.35 -1.28 -21.71
N GLU A 53 0.32 -0.20 -21.32
CA GLU A 53 1.59 0.25 -21.87
C GLU A 53 2.67 0.21 -20.77
N PRO A 54 3.94 -0.10 -21.09
CA PRO A 54 5.00 -0.23 -20.07
C PRO A 54 5.24 1.07 -19.27
N LEU A 55 5.25 2.21 -19.94
CA LEU A 55 5.70 3.49 -19.36
C LEU A 55 4.87 3.94 -18.13
N PRO A 56 3.51 3.93 -18.14
CA PRO A 56 2.73 4.24 -16.94
C PRO A 56 3.04 3.36 -15.72
N GLY A 57 3.36 2.08 -15.95
CA GLY A 57 3.75 1.15 -14.89
C GLY A 57 5.09 1.52 -14.27
N GLU A 58 6.08 1.79 -15.12
CA GLU A 58 7.41 2.24 -14.71
C GLU A 58 7.35 3.54 -13.90
N VAL A 59 6.56 4.52 -14.33
CA VAL A 59 6.39 5.80 -13.61
C VAL A 59 5.82 5.58 -12.20
N ARG A 60 4.79 4.74 -12.06
CA ARG A 60 4.21 4.42 -10.74
C ARG A 60 5.20 3.70 -9.84
N LEU A 61 5.94 2.72 -10.37
CA LEU A 61 6.95 1.98 -9.61
C LEU A 61 8.12 2.88 -9.21
N GLN A 62 8.57 3.75 -10.11
CA GLN A 62 9.61 4.74 -9.83
C GLN A 62 9.21 5.65 -8.68
N TRP A 63 7.97 6.17 -8.71
CA TRP A 63 7.45 7.01 -7.63
C TRP A 63 7.50 6.31 -6.27
N TRP A 64 7.08 5.05 -6.20
CA TRP A 64 7.17 4.25 -4.96
C TRP A 64 8.61 4.09 -4.46
N ARG A 65 9.57 3.86 -5.36
CA ARG A 65 10.99 3.77 -4.99
C ARG A 65 11.51 5.09 -4.43
N ASP A 66 11.18 6.19 -5.09
CA ASP A 66 11.62 7.53 -4.67
C ASP A 66 10.99 7.87 -3.31
N LEU A 67 9.72 7.50 -3.10
CA LEU A 67 9.03 7.69 -1.83
C LEU A 67 9.73 6.95 -0.69
N ILE A 68 10.03 5.67 -0.88
CA ILE A 68 10.70 4.83 0.14
C ILE A 68 12.12 5.35 0.44
N LYS A 69 12.79 5.94 -0.56
CA LYS A 69 14.11 6.57 -0.38
C LYS A 69 14.05 7.97 0.24
N GLY A 70 12.86 8.56 0.39
CA GLY A 70 12.69 9.96 0.81
C GLY A 70 13.07 10.98 -0.27
N GLU A 71 13.15 10.54 -1.53
CA GLU A 71 13.53 11.33 -2.70
C GLU A 71 12.32 11.82 -3.51
N ALA A 72 11.10 11.38 -3.17
CA ALA A 72 9.89 11.71 -3.93
C ALA A 72 9.58 13.21 -3.93
N ARG A 73 9.34 13.75 -5.13
CA ARG A 73 8.75 15.08 -5.31
C ARG A 73 7.23 14.99 -5.11
N GLY A 74 6.79 15.08 -3.85
CA GLY A 74 5.38 15.07 -3.45
C GLY A 74 5.22 14.71 -1.97
N SER A 75 4.05 15.01 -1.38
CA SER A 75 3.76 14.60 0.01
C SER A 75 3.25 13.16 0.02
N ALA A 76 3.88 12.31 0.84
CA ALA A 76 3.38 10.96 1.14
C ALA A 76 1.92 10.99 1.63
N GLU A 77 1.52 12.09 2.26
CA GLU A 77 0.16 12.34 2.79
C GLU A 77 -0.93 12.30 1.72
N ALA A 78 -0.59 12.50 0.43
CA ALA A 78 -1.57 12.44 -0.65
C ALA A 78 -1.98 11.01 -1.01
N HIS A 79 -1.29 9.99 -0.50
CA HIS A 79 -1.57 8.59 -0.78
C HIS A 79 -1.77 7.82 0.54
N PRO A 80 -3.00 7.36 0.87
CA PRO A 80 -3.31 6.75 2.17
C PRO A 80 -2.38 5.59 2.55
N VAL A 81 -2.00 4.74 1.58
CA VAL A 81 -1.04 3.64 1.80
C VAL A 81 0.38 4.13 2.11
N ALA A 82 0.80 5.27 1.54
CA ALA A 82 2.11 5.86 1.79
C ALA A 82 2.17 6.63 3.11
N ALA A 83 1.02 7.15 3.56
CA ALA A 83 0.87 7.94 4.77
C ALA A 83 0.52 7.11 6.02
N ALA A 84 0.36 5.80 5.86
CA ALA A 84 0.08 4.84 6.94
C ALA A 84 1.36 4.42 7.66
#